data_AF-A0A7W1FYW0-F1
#
_entry.id   AF-A0A7W1FYW0-F1
#
_cell.length_a   1.000
_cell.length_b   1.000
_cell.length_c   1.000
_cell.angle_alpha   90.00
_cell.angle_beta   90.00
_cell.angle_gamma   90.00
#
_symmetry.space_group_name_H-M   'P 1'
#
loop_
_entity.id
_entity.type
_entity.pdbx_description
1 polymer ?
#
loop_
_entity_poly.entity_id
_entity_poly.type
_entity_poly.pdbx_seq_one_letter_code
_entity_poly.pdbx_strand_id
1 'polypeptide(L)'
;MQKFKVAIFGTTGSFHDLASHKFYGEDIKTLKCFTFRKCCEMLKNNEVDYAVMAIENSLAGSILPNYKLIDEYKLCIIGEQYLKIELHLLALEGVKMKDIEFIHSHP
;
A
#
# COMPACT_ATOMS: atom_id res chain seq x y z
N MET A 1 13.75 9.35 -18.12
CA MET A 1 13.52 7.90 -17.90
C MET A 1 12.04 7.68 -17.67
N GLN A 2 11.49 6.59 -18.19
CA GLN A 2 10.09 6.23 -17.93
C GLN A 2 10.01 5.68 -16.49
N LYS A 3 9.24 6.36 -15.62
CA LYS A 3 9.00 5.87 -14.25
C LYS A 3 8.11 4.63 -14.31
N PHE A 4 8.50 3.58 -13.58
CA PHE A 4 7.65 2.39 -13.44
C PHE A 4 6.34 2.75 -12.75
N LYS A 5 5.24 2.16 -13.22
CA LYS A 5 3.92 2.31 -12.61
C LYS A 5 3.69 1.17 -11.63
N VAL A 6 3.30 1.51 -10.40
CA VAL A 6 3.07 0.54 -9.33
C VAL A 6 1.64 0.68 -8.82
N ALA A 7 0.83 -0.37 -8.90
CA ALA A 7 -0.48 -0.39 -8.25
C ALA A 7 -0.34 -0.57 -6.73
N ILE A 8 -1.03 0.27 -5.96
CA ILE A 8 -1.02 0.24 -4.50
C ILE A 8 -2.45 0.20 -3.95
N PHE A 9 -2.64 -0.46 -2.80
CA PHE A 9 -3.89 -0.35 -2.05
C PHE A 9 -3.91 0.96 -1.22
N GLY A 10 -5.00 1.70 -1.29
CA GLY A 10 -5.14 3.01 -0.67
C GLY A 10 -4.62 4.14 -1.55
N THR A 11 -4.25 5.26 -0.94
CA THR A 11 -3.85 6.50 -1.60
C THR A 11 -2.38 6.83 -1.37
N THR A 12 -1.87 7.89 -2.01
CA THR A 12 -0.58 8.50 -1.65
C THR A 12 -0.49 8.76 -0.15
N GLY A 13 0.65 8.44 0.45
CA GLY A 13 0.86 8.47 1.90
C GLY A 13 0.36 7.23 2.66
N SER A 14 -0.28 6.25 1.99
CA SER A 14 -0.61 4.97 2.63
C SER A 14 0.65 4.15 2.94
N PHE A 15 0.51 3.13 3.78
CA PHE A 15 1.61 2.19 4.04
C PHE A 15 2.06 1.44 2.76
N HIS A 16 1.16 1.19 1.80
CA HIS A 16 1.53 0.58 0.52
C HIS A 16 2.29 1.55 -0.39
N ASP A 17 1.95 2.84 -0.35
CA ASP A 17 2.71 3.89 -1.05
C ASP A 17 4.13 3.98 -0.47
N LEU A 18 4.24 4.05 0.86
CA LEU A 18 5.53 4.05 1.57
C LEU A 18 6.36 2.80 1.28
N ALA A 19 5.74 1.60 1.31
CA ALA A 19 6.42 0.35 0.99
C ALA A 19 6.93 0.33 -0.45
N SER A 20 6.16 0.87 -1.40
CA SER A 20 6.55 0.95 -2.81
C SER A 20 7.78 1.83 -3.00
N HIS A 21 7.78 3.03 -2.39
CA HIS A 21 8.90 3.95 -2.47
C HIS A 21 10.15 3.43 -1.72
N LYS A 22 9.98 2.72 -0.61
CA LYS A 22 11.12 2.07 0.08
C LYS A 22 11.76 0.96 -0.76
N PHE A 23 10.97 0.21 -1.52
CA PHE A 23 11.48 -0.91 -2.32
C PHE A 23 12.08 -0.45 -3.65
N TYR A 24 11.40 0.45 -4.39
CA TYR A 24 11.80 0.86 -5.74
C TYR A 24 12.49 2.24 -5.82
N GLY A 25 12.52 3.00 -4.72
CA GLY A 25 13.01 4.38 -4.72
C GLY A 25 12.01 5.41 -5.26
N GLU A 26 12.50 6.58 -5.64
CA GLU A 26 11.69 7.73 -6.09
C GLU A 26 11.30 7.69 -7.58
N ASP A 27 11.86 6.74 -8.33
CA ASP A 27 11.66 6.61 -9.78
C ASP A 27 10.45 5.74 -10.16
N ILE A 28 9.44 5.74 -9.29
CA ILE A 28 8.14 5.12 -9.55
C ILE A 28 7.02 6.15 -9.56
N LYS A 29 5.89 5.74 -10.15
CA LYS A 29 4.60 6.41 -10.05
C LYS A 29 3.60 5.43 -9.47
N THR A 30 3.07 5.73 -8.28
CA THR A 30 2.04 4.89 -7.66
C THR A 30 0.66 5.21 -8.23
N LEU A 31 -0.14 4.16 -8.46
CA LEU A 31 -1.53 4.23 -8.90
C LEU A 31 -2.42 3.62 -7.81
N LYS A 32 -3.34 4.44 -7.28
CA LYS A 32 -4.24 4.06 -6.20
C LYS A 32 -5.31 3.06 -6.61
N CYS A 33 -5.53 2.07 -5.76
CA CYS A 33 -6.59 1.08 -5.85
C CYS A 33 -7.33 0.98 -4.51
N PHE A 34 -8.62 0.69 -4.54
CA PHE A 34 -9.43 0.53 -3.33
C PHE A 34 -9.77 -0.93 -3.01
N THR A 35 -9.26 -1.87 -3.81
CA THR A 35 -9.32 -3.31 -3.54
C THR A 35 -8.03 -3.96 -4.02
N PHE A 36 -7.59 -5.02 -3.34
CA PHE A 36 -6.46 -5.84 -3.81
C PHE A 36 -6.73 -6.50 -5.16
N ARG A 37 -8.00 -6.89 -5.40
CA ARG A 37 -8.44 -7.41 -6.71
C ARG A 37 -8.14 -6.41 -7.83
N LYS A 38 -8.40 -5.12 -7.61
CA LYS A 38 -8.09 -4.10 -8.62
C LYS A 38 -6.58 -3.95 -8.87
N CYS A 39 -5.74 -4.10 -7.85
CA CYS A 39 -4.28 -4.15 -8.06
C CYS A 39 -3.89 -5.29 -9.00
N CYS A 40 -4.42 -6.50 -8.77
CA CYS A 40 -4.18 -7.67 -9.60
C CYS A 40 -4.69 -7.49 -11.04
N GLU A 41 -5.89 -6.92 -11.21
CA GLU A 41 -6.47 -6.62 -12.52
C GLU A 41 -5.62 -5.63 -13.32
N MET A 42 -5.18 -4.54 -12.69
CA MET A 42 -4.34 -3.54 -13.34
C MET A 42 -3.02 -4.13 -13.82
N LEU A 43 -2.39 -4.99 -13.00
CA LEU A 43 -1.17 -5.69 -13.39
C LEU A 43 -1.45 -6.66 -14.55
N LYS A 44 -2.54 -7.43 -14.48
CA LYS A 44 -2.93 -8.38 -15.52
C LYS A 44 -3.23 -7.71 -16.87
N ASN A 45 -3.78 -6.51 -16.84
CA ASN A 45 -4.15 -5.73 -18.02
C ASN A 45 -2.99 -4.87 -18.57
N ASN A 46 -1.77 -4.97 -18.00
CA ASN A 46 -0.63 -4.13 -18.34
C ASN A 46 -0.88 -2.61 -18.13
N GLU A 47 -1.78 -2.25 -17.21
CA GLU A 47 -2.01 -0.84 -16.82
C GLU A 47 -0.86 -0.31 -15.92
N VAL A 48 -0.21 -1.23 -15.20
CA VAL A 48 0.95 -1.02 -14.32
C VAL A 48 2.02 -2.07 -14.57
N ASP A 49 3.25 -1.76 -14.20
CA ASP A 49 4.40 -2.68 -14.32
C ASP A 49 4.49 -3.62 -13.11
N TYR A 50 4.10 -3.14 -11.93
CA TYR A 50 4.14 -3.89 -10.67
C TYR A 50 2.92 -3.62 -9.80
N ALA A 51 2.68 -4.49 -8.81
CA ALA A 51 1.71 -4.28 -7.75
C ALA A 51 2.35 -4.57 -6.38
N VAL A 52 2.11 -3.70 -5.41
CA VAL A 52 2.56 -3.89 -4.01
C VAL A 52 1.35 -4.22 -3.15
N MET A 53 1.37 -5.42 -2.57
CA MET A 53 0.26 -5.97 -1.78
C MET A 53 0.77 -6.41 -0.41
N ALA A 54 -0.04 -6.19 0.62
CA ALA A 54 0.25 -6.77 1.94
C ALA A 54 -0.11 -8.27 1.89
N ILE A 55 0.82 -9.13 2.29
CA ILE A 55 0.60 -10.58 2.40
C ILE A 55 0.55 -11.06 3.85
N GLU A 56 1.05 -10.27 4.79
CA GLU A 56 1.08 -10.58 6.21
C GLU A 56 1.10 -9.29 7.03
N ASN A 57 0.57 -9.32 8.25
CA ASN A 57 0.85 -8.31 9.26
C ASN A 57 0.94 -8.94 10.66
N SER A 58 1.57 -8.24 11.60
CA SER A 58 1.84 -8.75 12.96
C SER A 58 0.61 -8.89 13.86
N LEU A 59 -0.56 -8.36 13.46
CA LEU A 59 -1.78 -8.40 14.27
C LEU A 59 -2.70 -9.55 13.84
N ALA A 60 -2.95 -9.69 12.54
CA ALA A 60 -3.86 -10.66 11.94
C ALA A 60 -3.13 -11.86 11.29
N GLY A 61 -1.80 -11.83 11.24
CA GLY A 61 -1.00 -12.85 10.56
C GLY A 61 -1.14 -12.77 9.04
N SER A 62 -1.04 -13.93 8.39
CA SER A 62 -1.07 -14.04 6.93
C SER A 62 -2.43 -13.65 6.36
N ILE A 63 -2.42 -12.83 5.32
CA ILE A 63 -3.61 -12.32 4.63
C ILE A 63 -3.99 -13.30 3.52
N LEU A 64 -4.55 -14.45 3.89
CA LEU A 64 -4.92 -15.54 2.98
C LEU A 64 -5.76 -15.11 1.75
N PRO A 65 -6.70 -14.14 1.84
CA PRO A 65 -7.40 -13.65 0.65
C PRO A 65 -6.47 -13.06 -0.42
N ASN A 66 -5.36 -12.42 -0.02
CA ASN A 66 -4.41 -11.85 -0.96
C ASN A 66 -3.55 -12.92 -1.63
N TYR A 67 -3.18 -13.98 -0.91
CA TYR A 67 -2.54 -15.15 -1.52
C TYR A 67 -3.44 -15.80 -2.58
N LYS A 68 -4.74 -15.94 -2.31
CA LYS A 68 -5.70 -16.47 -3.29
C LYS A 68 -5.76 -15.60 -4.54
N LEU A 69 -5.74 -14.28 -4.41
CA LEU A 69 -5.72 -13.37 -5.56
C LEU A 69 -4.45 -13.54 -6.41
N ILE A 70 -3.29 -13.73 -5.78
CA ILE A 70 -2.03 -13.97 -6.50
C ILE A 70 -2.14 -15.25 -7.35
N ASP A 71 -2.68 -16.33 -6.77
CA ASP A 71 -2.91 -17.61 -7.45
C ASP A 71 -3.97 -17.49 -8.56
N GLU A 72 -5.14 -16.91 -8.28
CA GLU A 72 -6.25 -16.70 -9.23
C GLU A 72 -5.79 -15.95 -10.49
N TYR A 73 -4.99 -14.90 -10.32
CA TYR A 73 -4.49 -14.08 -11.44
C TYR A 73 -3.18 -14.61 -12.04
N LYS A 74 -2.63 -15.71 -11.50
CA LYS A 74 -1.35 -16.32 -11.89
C LYS A 74 -0.20 -15.33 -11.88
N LEU A 75 -0.12 -14.55 -10.80
CA LEU A 75 0.91 -13.53 -10.62
C LEU A 75 2.15 -14.14 -9.95
N CYS A 76 3.32 -13.57 -10.24
CA CYS A 76 4.58 -13.97 -9.62
C CYS A 76 5.00 -12.94 -8.56
N ILE A 77 5.42 -13.42 -7.39
CA ILE A 77 6.07 -12.58 -6.37
C ILE A 77 7.54 -12.47 -6.76
N ILE A 78 8.03 -11.25 -6.97
CA ILE A 78 9.41 -10.97 -7.42
C ILE A 78 10.26 -10.27 -6.34
N GLY A 79 9.70 -10.01 -5.17
CA GLY A 79 10.35 -9.32 -4.08
C GLY A 79 9.43 -9.14 -2.88
N GLU A 80 10.02 -8.76 -1.75
CA GLU A 80 9.33 -8.54 -0.48
C GLU A 80 9.86 -7.28 0.20
N GLN A 81 9.00 -6.65 1.01
CA GLN A 81 9.35 -5.46 1.80
C GLN A 81 8.73 -5.57 3.18
N TYR A 82 9.57 -5.55 4.21
CA TYR A 82 9.12 -5.44 5.59
C TYR A 82 8.96 -3.96 5.97
N LEU A 83 7.81 -3.60 6.53
CA LEU A 83 7.54 -2.25 6.98
C LEU A 83 7.11 -2.26 8.45
N LYS A 84 7.90 -1.61 9.31
CA LYS A 84 7.48 -1.28 10.66
C LYS A 84 6.35 -0.25 10.57
N ILE A 85 5.19 -0.59 11.13
CA ILE A 85 4.01 0.28 11.13
C ILE A 85 4.08 1.20 12.35
N GLU A 86 4.10 2.51 12.10
CA GLU A 86 4.11 3.55 13.12
C GLU A 86 2.99 4.54 12.82
N LEU A 87 2.04 4.63 13.74
CA LEU A 87 0.94 5.58 13.65
C LEU A 87 1.37 6.91 14.27
N HIS A 88 1.00 8.00 13.61
CA HIS A 88 1.33 9.35 14.02
C HIS A 88 0.02 10.12 14.24
N LEU A 89 -0.08 10.82 15.37
CA LEU A 89 -1.17 11.78 15.59
C LEU A 89 -0.83 13.07 14.84
N LEU A 90 -1.65 13.44 13.86
CA LEU A 90 -1.47 14.63 13.03
C LEU A 90 -2.53 15.68 13.38
N ALA A 91 -2.13 16.95 13.39
CA ALA A 91 -3.01 18.09 13.57
C ALA A 91 -2.54 19.25 12.67
N LEU A 92 -3.40 20.25 12.48
CA LEU A 92 -3.02 21.48 11.79
C LEU A 92 -1.96 22.24 12.60
N GLU A 93 -1.16 23.05 11.92
CA GLU A 93 -0.12 23.86 12.55
C GLU A 93 -0.70 24.74 13.67
N GLY A 94 -0.04 24.73 14.84
CA GLY A 94 -0.44 25.51 16.01
C GLY A 94 -1.50 24.89 16.92
N VAL A 95 -2.15 23.79 16.51
CA VAL A 95 -3.10 23.06 17.37
C VAL A 95 -2.37 22.44 18.56
N LYS A 96 -2.88 22.63 19.78
CA LYS A 96 -2.30 22.03 20.99
C LYS A 96 -3.08 20.78 21.37
N MET A 97 -2.43 19.86 22.09
CA MET A 97 -3.06 18.60 22.55
C MET A 97 -4.37 18.81 23.33
N LYS A 98 -4.46 19.90 24.10
CA LYS A 98 -5.66 20.24 24.88
C LYS A 98 -6.87 20.68 24.03
N ASP A 99 -6.62 21.04 22.77
CA ASP A 99 -7.65 21.52 21.84
C ASP A 99 -8.25 20.36 21.01
N ILE A 100 -7.74 19.13 21.19
CA ILE A 100 -8.18 17.93 20.45
C ILE A 100 -9.39 17.30 21.15
N GLU A 101 -10.54 17.30 20.47
CA GLU A 101 -11.77 16.66 20.97
C GLU A 101 -12.08 15.32 20.25
N PHE A 102 -11.74 15.24 18.96
CA PHE A 102 -12.03 14.07 18.13
C PHE A 102 -10.78 13.59 17.41
N ILE A 103 -10.59 12.27 17.39
CA ILE A 103 -9.52 11.60 16.62
C ILE A 103 -10.19 10.72 15.58
N HIS A 104 -9.82 10.90 14.32
CA HIS A 104 -10.31 10.09 13.20
C HIS A 104 -9.19 9.18 12.70
N SER A 105 -9.46 7.87 12.65
CA SER A 105 -8.55 6.87 12.09
C SER A 105 -9.37 5.72 11.50
N HIS A 106 -8.72 4.86 10.71
CA HIS A 106 -9.27 3.56 10.37
C HIS A 106 -9.37 2.68 11.63
N PRO A 107 -10.42 1.82 11.76
CA PRO A 107 -10.56 0.84 12.84
C PRO A 107 -9.39 -0.15 12.94
#